data_AF-A0AAU5CSN0-F1
#
_entry.id   AF-A0AAU5CSN0-F1
#
_cell.length_a   1.000
_cell.length_b   1.000
_cell.length_c   1.000
_cell.angle_alpha   90.00
_cell.angle_beta   90.00
_cell.angle_gamma   90.00
#
_symmetry.space_group_name_H-M   'P 1'
#
loop_
_entity.id
_entity.type
_entity.pdbx_description
1 polymer ?
#
loop_
_entity_poly.entity_id
_entity_poly.type
_entity_poly.pdbx_seq_one_letter_code
_entity_poly.pdbx_strand_id
1 'polypeptide(L)'
;MRNSLRRLAVATGATVAAVVLAAPAATAGATAVWTVGPTSPETFSATATSAVLTLNSIPMTCTGSAAAGTLTSASGTTNVQVGTIAPLTFSGCTSPFGTVTPTTNTSPAWRLVANTYSAGVTSGYIDGVQATIKVLTCTFTVTGRVAATYTNSTGKLAVSNNATYKLSVASISASGCTGIAKVGDVPTFTSSYSAVTPAGGTTKPTIVYS
;
A
#
# COMPACT_ATOMS: atom_id res chain seq x y z
N MET A 1 13.61 98.42 3.70
CA MET A 1 12.56 98.66 4.70
C MET A 1 11.99 97.31 5.16
N ARG A 2 11.97 97.10 6.48
CA ARG A 2 11.10 96.21 7.29
C ARG A 2 11.21 94.68 7.19
N ASN A 3 11.99 94.13 8.13
CA ASN A 3 11.82 92.92 8.97
C ASN A 3 10.53 92.10 8.88
N SER A 4 10.63 90.77 9.06
CA SER A 4 10.09 90.05 10.25
C SER A 4 10.52 88.57 10.33
N LEU A 5 11.20 88.23 11.43
CA LEU A 5 11.46 86.88 11.94
C LEU A 5 10.19 86.23 12.55
N ARG A 6 10.09 84.89 12.50
CA ARG A 6 9.45 84.00 13.53
C ARG A 6 10.02 82.58 13.37
N ARG A 7 11.00 82.17 14.18
CA ARG A 7 10.92 81.31 15.41
C ARG A 7 10.22 79.95 15.17
N LEU A 8 10.95 78.84 15.03
CA LEU A 8 11.45 77.89 16.05
C LEU A 8 10.35 77.07 16.79
N ALA A 9 10.33 75.76 16.53
CA ALA A 9 10.01 74.73 17.53
C ALA A 9 10.78 73.45 17.20
N VAL A 10 11.63 73.04 18.14
CA VAL A 10 12.39 71.79 18.21
C VAL A 10 11.68 70.89 19.23
N ALA A 11 11.53 69.60 18.92
CA ALA A 11 11.46 68.47 19.88
C ALA A 11 11.45 67.15 19.05
N THR A 12 12.55 66.39 18.93
CA THR A 12 13.07 65.34 19.84
C THR A 12 12.11 64.17 20.16
N GLY A 13 12.46 62.97 19.67
CA GLY A 13 11.92 61.66 20.08
C GLY A 13 12.35 60.57 19.07
N ALA A 14 13.53 59.97 19.18
CA ALA A 14 13.83 58.74 19.92
C ALA A 14 13.25 57.44 19.31
N THR A 15 14.06 56.82 18.44
CA THR A 15 14.46 55.39 18.38
C THR A 15 13.46 54.21 18.30
N VAL A 16 13.90 53.21 17.51
CA VAL A 16 13.69 51.75 17.53
C VAL A 16 12.51 51.17 16.73
N ALA A 17 12.84 50.47 15.64
CA ALA A 17 12.64 49.02 15.48
C ALA A 17 12.40 48.66 14.00
N ALA A 18 13.31 47.85 13.46
CA ALA A 18 13.16 47.22 12.15
C ALA A 18 11.91 46.34 12.11
N VAL A 19 11.10 46.49 11.06
CA VAL A 19 10.20 45.43 10.62
C VAL A 19 10.75 44.91 9.31
N VAL A 20 11.62 43.91 9.45
CA VAL A 20 11.96 42.97 8.38
C VAL A 20 10.64 42.35 7.95
N LEU A 21 10.19 42.60 6.72
CA LEU A 21 9.07 41.85 6.17
C LEU A 21 9.48 40.38 6.14
N ALA A 22 8.86 39.60 7.03
CA ALA A 22 9.03 38.18 7.17
C ALA A 22 8.82 37.51 5.80
N ALA A 23 9.81 36.74 5.37
CA ALA A 23 9.63 35.76 4.31
C ALA A 23 8.42 34.88 4.65
N PRO A 24 7.60 34.46 3.65
CA PRO A 24 6.55 33.50 3.91
C PRO A 24 7.20 32.28 4.56
N ALA A 25 6.71 31.90 5.73
CA ALA A 25 7.10 30.64 6.36
C ALA A 25 6.92 29.54 5.32
N ALA A 26 8.02 28.93 4.89
CA ALA A 26 7.95 27.65 4.22
C ALA A 26 7.19 26.75 5.19
N THR A 27 5.96 26.38 4.85
CA THR A 27 5.26 25.30 5.53
C THR A 27 6.17 24.11 5.35
N ALA A 28 6.91 23.73 6.39
CA ALA A 28 7.61 22.47 6.45
C ALA A 28 6.52 21.41 6.26
N GLY A 29 6.34 20.96 5.02
CA GLY A 29 5.48 19.83 4.73
C GLY A 29 5.94 18.69 5.62
N ALA A 30 4.99 17.96 6.21
CA ALA A 30 5.31 16.84 7.09
C ALA A 30 6.37 15.97 6.40
N THR A 31 7.56 15.89 6.98
CA THR A 31 8.67 15.14 6.40
C THR A 31 8.19 13.71 6.15
N ALA A 32 8.33 13.21 4.91
CA ALA A 32 7.95 11.85 4.59
C ALA A 32 8.82 10.91 5.43
N VAL A 33 8.20 10.29 6.43
CA VAL A 33 8.87 9.36 7.35
C VAL A 33 9.01 8.00 6.69
N TRP A 34 8.11 7.67 5.74
CA TRP A 34 8.22 6.50 4.87
C TRP A 34 8.73 6.92 3.49
N THR A 35 9.97 6.55 3.17
CA THR A 35 10.62 6.85 1.90
C THR A 35 10.62 5.63 0.98
N VAL A 36 10.14 5.82 -0.24
CA VAL A 36 10.19 4.85 -1.34
C VAL A 36 11.38 5.19 -2.25
N GLY A 37 12.18 4.18 -2.60
CA GLY A 37 13.32 4.33 -3.51
C GLY A 37 13.38 3.24 -4.57
N PRO A 38 14.12 3.43 -5.67
CA PRO A 38 15.09 4.52 -5.92
C PRO A 38 14.47 5.87 -6.30
N THR A 39 13.22 5.89 -6.77
CA THR A 39 12.49 7.11 -7.10
C THR A 39 11.11 7.08 -6.47
N SER A 40 10.54 8.25 -6.16
CA SER A 40 9.20 8.35 -5.60
C SER A 40 8.45 9.53 -6.22
N PRO A 41 7.25 9.33 -6.78
CA PRO A 41 6.56 8.04 -6.98
C PRO A 41 7.26 7.15 -8.03
N GLU A 42 6.99 5.84 -7.99
CA GLU A 42 7.47 4.88 -8.99
C GLU A 42 6.45 3.78 -9.28
N THR A 43 6.61 3.09 -10.41
CA THR A 43 5.81 1.90 -10.75
C THR A 43 6.54 0.64 -10.33
N PHE A 44 5.81 -0.41 -9.99
CA PHE A 44 6.41 -1.72 -9.73
C PHE A 44 5.66 -2.83 -10.47
N SER A 45 6.38 -3.92 -10.72
CA SER A 45 5.80 -5.22 -11.07
C SER A 45 6.34 -6.26 -10.12
N ALA A 46 5.53 -7.25 -9.75
CA ALA A 46 5.94 -8.31 -8.86
C ALA A 46 5.41 -9.66 -9.32
N THR A 47 6.23 -10.71 -9.19
CA THR A 47 5.87 -12.07 -9.62
C THR A 47 6.07 -13.07 -8.50
N ALA A 48 5.13 -14.01 -8.40
CA ALA A 48 5.23 -15.16 -7.53
C ALA A 48 5.13 -16.45 -8.36
N THR A 49 5.97 -17.43 -8.05
CA THR A 49 5.97 -18.77 -8.66
C THR A 49 5.06 -19.76 -7.91
N SER A 50 4.46 -19.31 -6.81
CA SER A 50 3.47 -20.06 -6.06
C SER A 50 2.57 -19.09 -5.30
N ALA A 51 1.26 -19.26 -5.48
CA ALA A 51 0.24 -18.59 -4.70
C ALA A 51 -0.79 -19.63 -4.25
N VAL A 52 -1.03 -19.71 -2.96
CA VAL A 52 -1.91 -20.73 -2.38
C VAL A 52 -3.01 -20.05 -1.58
N LEU A 53 -4.26 -20.34 -1.92
CA LEU A 53 -5.43 -20.00 -1.12
C LEU A 53 -5.95 -21.28 -0.49
N THR A 54 -5.91 -21.41 0.83
CA THR A 54 -6.46 -22.57 1.55
C THR A 54 -7.77 -22.17 2.20
N LEU A 55 -8.84 -22.90 1.90
CA LEU A 55 -10.17 -22.68 2.46
C LEU A 55 -10.74 -24.03 2.93
N ASN A 56 -11.14 -24.15 4.19
CA ASN A 56 -11.68 -25.39 4.75
C ASN A 56 -10.81 -26.64 4.46
N SER A 57 -9.49 -26.50 4.61
CA SER A 57 -8.48 -27.54 4.30
C SER A 57 -8.37 -27.93 2.81
N ILE A 58 -9.01 -27.18 1.91
CA ILE A 58 -8.89 -27.34 0.46
C ILE A 58 -7.86 -26.34 -0.06
N PRO A 59 -6.69 -26.81 -0.54
CA PRO A 59 -5.71 -25.93 -1.18
C PRO A 59 -6.14 -25.61 -2.61
N MET A 60 -6.14 -24.32 -2.95
CA MET A 60 -6.23 -23.81 -4.32
C MET A 60 -4.89 -23.18 -4.66
N THR A 61 -4.14 -23.81 -5.55
CA THR A 61 -2.75 -23.46 -5.85
C THR A 61 -2.64 -22.92 -7.27
N CYS A 62 -1.98 -21.79 -7.43
CA CYS A 62 -1.59 -21.23 -8.73
C CYS A 62 -0.07 -21.33 -8.88
N THR A 63 0.40 -21.79 -10.03
CA THR A 63 1.84 -21.87 -10.37
C THR A 63 2.43 -20.52 -10.74
N GLY A 64 1.59 -19.50 -10.95
CA GLY A 64 2.03 -18.13 -11.16
C GLY A 64 1.02 -17.12 -10.65
N SER A 65 1.54 -15.98 -10.20
CA SER A 65 0.78 -14.78 -9.94
C SER A 65 1.62 -13.56 -10.28
N ALA A 66 1.03 -12.57 -10.95
CA ALA A 66 1.66 -11.30 -11.24
C ALA A 66 0.83 -10.14 -10.68
N ALA A 67 1.51 -9.19 -10.07
CA ALA A 67 0.96 -7.96 -9.53
C ALA A 67 1.70 -6.77 -10.14
N ALA A 68 1.03 -5.63 -10.23
CA ALA A 68 1.64 -4.37 -10.60
C ALA A 68 0.97 -3.24 -9.84
N GLY A 69 1.61 -2.07 -9.82
CA GLY A 69 1.03 -0.91 -9.15
C GLY A 69 2.01 0.24 -9.06
N THR A 70 1.75 1.14 -8.11
CA THR A 70 2.59 2.31 -7.84
C THR A 70 3.00 2.36 -6.38
N LEU A 71 4.24 2.76 -6.12
CA LEU A 71 4.75 3.08 -4.79
C LEU A 71 4.95 4.60 -4.67
N THR A 72 4.76 5.13 -3.47
CA THR A 72 4.90 6.57 -3.21
C THR A 72 5.31 6.79 -1.75
N SER A 73 6.29 7.68 -1.55
CA SER A 73 6.70 8.11 -0.20
C SER A 73 5.56 8.84 0.50
N ALA A 74 5.45 8.68 1.81
CA ALA A 74 4.34 9.21 2.58
C ALA A 74 4.75 9.60 4.01
N SER A 75 4.02 10.55 4.58
CA SER A 75 4.16 10.97 5.97
C SER A 75 3.25 10.16 6.89
N GLY A 76 3.67 9.97 8.14
CA GLY A 76 2.89 9.30 9.19
C GLY A 76 3.69 8.22 9.91
N THR A 77 3.20 7.77 11.05
CA THR A 77 3.90 6.79 11.90
C THR A 77 3.41 5.36 11.67
N THR A 78 2.09 5.16 11.63
CA THR A 78 1.46 3.84 11.45
C THR A 78 0.28 3.94 10.49
N ASN A 79 -0.09 2.81 9.89
CA ASN A 79 -1.16 2.72 8.89
C ASN A 79 -0.94 3.66 7.70
N VAL A 80 0.30 3.81 7.25
CA VAL A 80 0.68 4.73 6.18
C VAL A 80 0.57 4.03 4.83
N GLN A 81 -0.24 4.57 3.92
CA GLN A 81 -0.31 4.07 2.56
C GLN A 81 0.97 4.45 1.80
N VAL A 82 1.71 3.44 1.35
CA VAL A 82 2.96 3.59 0.58
C VAL A 82 2.84 3.10 -0.86
N GLY A 83 1.67 2.61 -1.25
CA GLY A 83 1.40 2.22 -2.63
C GLY A 83 -0.01 1.74 -2.89
N THR A 84 -0.27 1.44 -4.15
CA THR A 84 -1.51 0.86 -4.66
C THR A 84 -1.19 -0.37 -5.51
N ILE A 85 -2.13 -1.31 -5.56
CA ILE A 85 -2.01 -2.54 -6.36
C ILE A 85 -3.15 -2.56 -7.37
N ALA A 86 -2.78 -2.73 -8.64
CA ALA A 86 -3.69 -2.99 -9.76
C ALA A 86 -4.17 -4.45 -9.74
N PRO A 87 -5.17 -4.85 -10.56
CA PRO A 87 -5.65 -6.22 -10.58
C PRO A 87 -4.51 -7.22 -10.81
N LEU A 88 -4.49 -8.26 -9.99
CA LEU A 88 -3.54 -9.36 -10.14
C LEU A 88 -4.00 -10.30 -11.24
N THR A 89 -3.03 -10.90 -11.93
CA THR A 89 -3.24 -12.04 -12.81
C THR A 89 -2.70 -13.29 -12.16
N PHE A 90 -3.38 -14.42 -12.36
CA PHE A 90 -2.95 -15.72 -11.87
C PHE A 90 -2.91 -16.73 -13.02
N SER A 91 -2.01 -17.70 -12.92
CA SER A 91 -1.84 -18.75 -13.93
C SER A 91 -1.68 -20.12 -13.29
N GLY A 92 -2.11 -21.15 -14.03
CA GLY A 92 -2.00 -22.56 -13.60
C GLY A 92 -2.74 -22.86 -12.29
N CYS A 93 -3.88 -22.23 -12.06
CA CYS A 93 -4.64 -22.39 -10.83
C CYS A 93 -5.46 -23.69 -10.81
N THR A 94 -5.23 -24.52 -9.79
CA THR A 94 -5.89 -25.82 -9.60
C THR A 94 -6.26 -26.05 -8.15
N SER A 95 -7.17 -26.99 -7.93
CA SER A 95 -7.58 -27.51 -6.63
C SER A 95 -7.78 -29.03 -6.73
N PRO A 96 -7.96 -29.76 -5.62
CA PRO A 96 -8.37 -31.16 -5.65
C PRO A 96 -9.64 -31.44 -6.47
N PHE A 97 -10.48 -30.42 -6.70
CA PHE A 97 -11.73 -30.52 -7.44
C PHE A 97 -11.60 -30.12 -8.92
N GLY A 98 -10.44 -29.65 -9.38
CA GLY A 98 -10.19 -29.23 -10.76
C GLY A 98 -9.69 -27.79 -10.88
N THR A 99 -9.86 -27.22 -12.08
CA THR A 99 -9.38 -25.87 -12.42
C THR A 99 -10.04 -24.80 -11.56
N VAL A 100 -9.23 -23.83 -11.15
CA VAL A 100 -9.67 -22.66 -10.39
C VAL A 100 -9.49 -21.42 -11.26
N THR A 101 -10.45 -20.50 -11.23
CA THR A 101 -10.38 -19.23 -11.96
C THR A 101 -10.55 -18.08 -10.99
N PRO A 102 -9.44 -17.51 -10.46
CA PRO A 102 -9.49 -16.31 -9.67
C PRO A 102 -9.58 -15.07 -10.57
N THR A 103 -10.34 -14.09 -10.10
CA THR A 103 -10.45 -12.75 -10.70
C THR A 103 -10.33 -11.73 -9.57
N THR A 104 -9.64 -10.63 -9.80
CA THR A 104 -9.44 -9.59 -8.78
C THR A 104 -10.14 -8.31 -9.19
N ASN A 105 -10.78 -7.67 -8.23
CA ASN A 105 -11.39 -6.35 -8.40
C ASN A 105 -10.64 -5.35 -7.52
N THR A 106 -10.03 -4.36 -8.15
CA THR A 106 -9.30 -3.27 -7.49
C THR A 106 -9.99 -1.93 -7.73
N SER A 107 -11.31 -1.91 -7.71
CA SER A 107 -12.11 -0.69 -7.70
C SER A 107 -12.91 -0.60 -6.39
N PRO A 108 -12.46 0.19 -5.39
CA PRO A 108 -11.26 1.03 -5.40
C PRO A 108 -9.95 0.24 -5.31
N ALA A 109 -8.82 0.89 -5.65
CA ALA A 109 -7.51 0.25 -5.67
C ALA A 109 -7.14 -0.36 -4.32
N TRP A 110 -6.54 -1.55 -4.33
CA TRP A 110 -5.99 -2.14 -3.12
C TRP A 110 -4.80 -1.31 -2.66
N ARG A 111 -4.63 -1.15 -1.35
CA ARG A 111 -3.60 -0.28 -0.77
C ARG A 111 -2.51 -1.10 -0.11
N LEU A 112 -1.25 -0.77 -0.38
CA LEU A 112 -0.11 -1.23 0.41
C LEU A 112 0.07 -0.28 1.59
N VAL A 113 -0.12 -0.81 2.80
CA VAL A 113 -0.07 -0.04 4.04
C VAL A 113 1.10 -0.49 4.89
N ALA A 114 1.99 0.44 5.24
CA ALA A 114 3.13 0.24 6.12
C ALA A 114 2.80 0.60 7.57
N ASN A 115 3.31 -0.22 8.52
CA ASN A 115 3.09 -0.01 9.96
C ASN A 115 4.39 0.08 10.75
N THR A 116 5.33 -0.85 10.51
CA THR A 116 6.57 -0.93 11.29
C THR A 116 7.74 -1.22 10.37
N TYR A 117 8.91 -0.69 10.72
CA TYR A 117 10.14 -0.93 10.00
C TYR A 117 11.24 -1.33 10.97
N SER A 118 11.95 -2.41 10.67
CA SER A 118 13.10 -2.85 11.46
C SER A 118 14.05 -3.63 10.58
N ALA A 119 15.36 -3.35 10.69
CA ALA A 119 16.41 -4.07 9.97
C ALA A 119 16.18 -4.26 8.46
N GLY A 120 15.65 -3.24 7.76
CA GLY A 120 15.37 -3.31 6.32
C GLY A 120 14.09 -4.06 5.94
N VAL A 121 13.26 -4.40 6.94
CA VAL A 121 11.99 -5.09 6.76
C VAL A 121 10.84 -4.16 7.14
N THR A 122 9.93 -3.95 6.20
CA THR A 122 8.66 -3.24 6.42
C THR A 122 7.55 -4.27 6.64
N SER A 123 6.86 -4.18 7.78
CA SER A 123 5.67 -4.98 8.07
C SER A 123 4.42 -4.11 8.03
N GLY A 124 3.35 -4.67 7.49
CA GLY A 124 2.13 -3.95 7.17
C GLY A 124 1.02 -4.88 6.71
N TYR A 125 0.16 -4.36 5.83
CA TYR A 125 -0.93 -5.14 5.23
C TYR A 125 -1.32 -4.59 3.86
N ILE A 126 -2.01 -5.44 3.08
CA ILE A 126 -2.74 -5.01 1.90
C ILE A 126 -4.20 -4.81 2.30
N ASP A 127 -4.73 -3.62 2.03
CA ASP A 127 -6.12 -3.26 2.33
C ASP A 127 -7.00 -3.28 1.07
N GLY A 128 -8.28 -3.53 1.28
CA GLY A 128 -9.29 -3.51 0.21
C GLY A 128 -9.26 -4.73 -0.70
N VAL A 129 -8.65 -5.85 -0.28
CA VAL A 129 -8.59 -7.07 -1.08
C VAL A 129 -10.01 -7.50 -1.44
N GLN A 130 -10.25 -7.76 -2.73
CA GLN A 130 -11.51 -8.31 -3.24
C GLN A 130 -11.22 -9.22 -4.44
N ALA A 131 -11.34 -10.53 -4.25
CA ALA A 131 -11.16 -11.50 -5.31
C ALA A 131 -12.35 -12.44 -5.41
N THR A 132 -12.79 -12.74 -6.63
CA THR A 132 -13.81 -13.75 -6.90
C THR A 132 -13.13 -14.99 -7.44
N ILE A 133 -13.37 -16.12 -6.77
CA ILE A 133 -12.81 -17.42 -7.10
C ILE A 133 -13.93 -18.30 -7.62
N LYS A 134 -13.71 -18.93 -8.76
CA LYS A 134 -14.56 -19.98 -9.30
C LYS A 134 -13.85 -21.33 -9.27
N VAL A 135 -14.51 -22.33 -8.71
CA VAL A 135 -14.08 -23.74 -8.73
C VAL A 135 -15.32 -24.60 -8.99
N LEU A 136 -15.28 -25.42 -10.04
CA LEU A 136 -16.47 -26.13 -10.54
C LEU A 136 -17.67 -25.17 -10.74
N THR A 137 -18.77 -25.43 -10.04
CA THR A 137 -20.00 -24.63 -10.02
C THR A 137 -20.04 -23.66 -8.83
N CYS A 138 -19.09 -23.73 -7.90
CA CYS A 138 -18.97 -22.79 -6.80
C CYS A 138 -18.24 -21.53 -7.25
N THR A 139 -18.90 -20.38 -7.09
CA THR A 139 -18.26 -19.07 -7.20
C THR A 139 -18.37 -18.38 -5.85
N PHE A 140 -17.27 -17.89 -5.30
CA PHE A 140 -17.27 -17.16 -4.04
C PHE A 140 -16.35 -15.95 -4.10
N THR A 141 -16.68 -14.90 -3.35
CA THR A 141 -15.89 -13.68 -3.26
C THR A 141 -15.24 -13.60 -1.89
N VAL A 142 -13.93 -13.41 -1.86
CA VAL A 142 -13.16 -13.15 -0.65
C VAL A 142 -12.85 -11.66 -0.56
N THR A 143 -13.02 -11.08 0.63
CA THR A 143 -12.70 -9.69 0.90
C THR A 143 -11.90 -9.54 2.18
N GLY A 144 -11.20 -8.43 2.34
CA GLY A 144 -10.61 -8.04 3.62
C GLY A 144 -9.19 -7.51 3.50
N ARG A 145 -8.35 -7.91 4.46
CA ARG A 145 -6.96 -7.46 4.58
C ARG A 145 -6.05 -8.66 4.70
N VAL A 146 -4.86 -8.58 4.13
CA VAL A 146 -3.83 -9.62 4.30
C VAL A 146 -2.57 -8.99 4.87
N ALA A 147 -1.93 -9.68 5.81
CA ALA A 147 -0.66 -9.23 6.34
C ALA A 147 0.40 -9.29 5.24
N ALA A 148 1.29 -8.29 5.24
CA ALA A 148 2.34 -8.17 4.25
C ALA A 148 3.67 -7.78 4.91
N THR A 149 4.74 -8.45 4.48
CA THR A 149 6.10 -8.16 4.94
C THR A 149 7.00 -7.99 3.72
N TYR A 150 7.59 -6.80 3.57
CA TYR A 150 8.52 -6.48 2.51
C TYR A 150 9.95 -6.41 3.04
N THR A 151 10.88 -7.12 2.39
CA THR A 151 12.29 -7.13 2.77
C THR A 151 13.14 -6.48 1.69
N ASN A 152 13.71 -5.30 1.98
CA ASN A 152 14.46 -4.49 1.01
C ASN A 152 15.65 -5.25 0.39
N SER A 153 16.38 -6.04 1.18
CA SER A 153 17.56 -6.78 0.71
C SER A 153 17.23 -7.85 -0.34
N THR A 154 16.07 -8.50 -0.21
CA THR A 154 15.64 -9.55 -1.14
C THR A 154 14.70 -9.04 -2.21
N GLY A 155 14.01 -7.92 -1.98
CA GLY A 155 12.96 -7.39 -2.85
C GLY A 155 11.67 -8.23 -2.79
N LYS A 156 11.48 -9.00 -1.72
CA LYS A 156 10.35 -9.92 -1.59
C LYS A 156 9.25 -9.35 -0.70
N LEU A 157 8.02 -9.41 -1.20
CA LEU A 157 6.78 -9.17 -0.47
C LEU A 157 6.15 -10.52 -0.12
N ALA A 158 6.30 -10.94 1.13
CA ALA A 158 5.59 -12.08 1.69
C ALA A 158 4.19 -11.65 2.11
N VAL A 159 3.18 -12.38 1.66
CA VAL A 159 1.78 -12.15 1.99
C VAL A 159 1.23 -13.38 2.69
N SER A 160 0.55 -13.19 3.81
CA SER A 160 -0.13 -14.24 4.58
C SER A 160 -1.30 -13.65 5.38
N ASN A 161 -2.17 -14.50 5.92
CA ASN A 161 -3.10 -14.08 6.96
C ASN A 161 -2.43 -14.11 8.34
N ASN A 162 -2.92 -13.28 9.26
CA ASN A 162 -2.65 -13.41 10.69
C ASN A 162 -3.92 -13.11 11.51
N ALA A 163 -3.79 -13.03 12.84
CA ALA A 163 -4.93 -12.78 13.73
C ALA A 163 -5.66 -11.45 13.44
N THR A 164 -4.91 -10.42 13.04
CA THR A 164 -5.40 -9.06 12.79
C THR A 164 -5.88 -8.88 11.36
N TYR A 165 -5.06 -9.26 10.38
CA TYR A 165 -5.30 -9.09 8.96
C TYR A 165 -5.62 -10.44 8.34
N LYS A 166 -6.91 -10.64 8.05
CA LYS A 166 -7.44 -11.85 7.44
C LYS A 166 -8.47 -11.53 6.37
N LEU A 167 -8.60 -12.47 5.45
CA LEU A 167 -9.67 -12.51 4.46
C LEU A 167 -10.93 -13.14 5.05
N SER A 168 -12.09 -12.85 4.45
CA SER A 168 -13.34 -13.52 4.72
C SER A 168 -14.13 -13.74 3.43
N VAL A 169 -14.81 -14.87 3.31
CA VAL A 169 -15.78 -15.12 2.24
C VAL A 169 -16.99 -14.21 2.45
N ALA A 170 -17.15 -13.23 1.57
CA ALA A 170 -18.23 -12.23 1.62
C ALA A 170 -19.50 -12.70 0.92
N SER A 171 -19.37 -13.50 -0.13
CA SER A 171 -20.50 -14.02 -0.91
C SER A 171 -20.17 -15.35 -1.55
N ILE A 172 -21.21 -16.14 -1.83
CA ILE A 172 -21.15 -17.41 -2.54
C ILE A 172 -22.27 -17.47 -3.58
N SER A 173 -22.10 -18.29 -4.62
CA SER A 173 -23.16 -18.62 -5.57
C SER A 173 -24.31 -19.36 -4.88
N ALA A 174 -25.51 -19.26 -5.43
CA ALA A 174 -26.72 -19.88 -4.86
C ALA A 174 -26.63 -21.42 -4.75
N SER A 175 -25.77 -22.04 -5.55
CA SER A 175 -25.53 -23.49 -5.53
C SER A 175 -24.05 -23.80 -5.80
N GLY A 176 -23.66 -25.06 -5.56
CA GLY A 176 -22.32 -25.58 -5.90
C GLY A 176 -21.26 -25.41 -4.82
N CYS A 177 -21.49 -24.62 -3.78
CA CYS A 177 -20.48 -24.32 -2.74
C CYS A 177 -20.53 -25.21 -1.49
N THR A 178 -21.50 -26.12 -1.39
CA THR A 178 -21.62 -27.05 -0.25
C THR A 178 -20.31 -27.83 -0.06
N GLY A 179 -19.73 -27.74 1.15
CA GLY A 179 -18.46 -28.40 1.49
C GLY A 179 -17.19 -27.69 0.99
N ILE A 180 -17.33 -26.63 0.17
CA ILE A 180 -16.21 -25.85 -0.36
C ILE A 180 -16.08 -24.53 0.41
N ALA A 181 -17.15 -23.73 0.43
CA ALA A 181 -17.15 -22.37 0.98
C ALA A 181 -18.50 -22.03 1.61
N LYS A 182 -18.47 -21.33 2.75
CA LYS A 182 -19.61 -20.63 3.33
C LYS A 182 -19.26 -19.16 3.60
N VAL A 183 -20.26 -18.30 3.59
CA VAL A 183 -20.08 -16.89 3.99
C VAL A 183 -19.56 -16.83 5.42
N GLY A 184 -18.57 -15.97 5.65
CA GLY A 184 -17.87 -15.83 6.94
C GLY A 184 -16.66 -16.76 7.11
N ASP A 185 -16.44 -17.72 6.21
CA ASP A 185 -15.20 -18.50 6.24
C ASP A 185 -13.96 -17.61 6.10
N VAL A 186 -12.87 -18.04 6.73
CA VAL A 186 -11.60 -17.32 6.75
C VAL A 186 -10.56 -18.10 5.94
N PRO A 187 -10.45 -17.85 4.62
CA PRO A 187 -9.43 -18.49 3.82
C PRO A 187 -8.06 -17.89 4.11
N THR A 188 -7.01 -18.70 4.07
CA THR A 188 -5.62 -18.26 4.20
C THR A 188 -4.99 -18.13 2.83
N PHE A 189 -4.55 -16.92 2.47
CA PHE A 189 -3.79 -16.70 1.25
C PHE A 189 -2.31 -16.54 1.56
N THR A 190 -1.45 -17.38 0.97
CA THR A 190 0.00 -17.32 1.15
C THR A 190 0.70 -17.18 -0.20
N SER A 191 1.58 -16.20 -0.32
CA SER A 191 2.44 -16.04 -1.51
C SER A 191 3.68 -15.18 -1.19
N SER A 192 4.72 -15.31 -2.01
CA SER A 192 5.93 -14.50 -1.93
C SER A 192 6.21 -13.88 -3.29
N TYR A 193 5.93 -12.59 -3.44
CA TYR A 193 6.17 -11.86 -4.67
C TYR A 193 7.57 -11.27 -4.70
N SER A 194 8.30 -11.47 -5.78
CA SER A 194 9.57 -10.77 -6.04
C SER A 194 9.25 -9.51 -6.83
N ALA A 195 9.50 -8.34 -6.24
CA ALA A 195 9.15 -7.05 -6.81
C ALA A 195 10.35 -6.38 -7.50
N VAL A 196 10.07 -5.72 -8.61
CA VAL A 196 11.01 -4.90 -9.36
C VAL A 196 10.40 -3.55 -9.72
N THR A 197 11.26 -2.54 -9.85
CA THR A 197 10.96 -1.17 -10.25
C THR A 197 11.97 -0.71 -11.33
N PRO A 198 11.57 0.13 -12.30
CA PRO A 198 10.18 0.38 -12.67
C PRO A 198 9.47 -0.92 -13.07
N ALA A 199 8.17 -0.88 -13.37
CA ALA A 199 7.47 -2.08 -13.86
C ALA A 199 8.20 -2.71 -15.07
N GLY A 200 8.47 -4.02 -15.02
CA GLY A 200 9.27 -4.76 -16.01
C GLY A 200 10.79 -4.58 -15.89
N GLY A 201 11.27 -3.80 -14.93
CA GLY A 201 12.69 -3.57 -14.65
C GLY A 201 13.36 -4.71 -13.88
N THR A 202 14.54 -4.42 -13.33
CA THR A 202 15.37 -5.40 -12.59
C THR A 202 15.80 -4.91 -11.21
N THR A 203 15.59 -3.62 -10.90
CA THR A 203 15.95 -3.03 -9.61
C THR A 203 14.89 -3.35 -8.57
N LYS A 204 15.28 -3.63 -7.33
CA LYS A 204 14.34 -3.86 -6.23
C LYS A 204 13.92 -2.50 -5.66
N PRO A 205 12.61 -2.25 -5.45
CA PRO A 205 12.20 -1.05 -4.72
C PRO A 205 12.69 -1.13 -3.27
N THR A 206 12.70 0.00 -2.58
CA THR A 206 12.98 0.07 -1.15
C THR A 206 11.87 0.83 -0.45
N ILE A 207 11.53 0.39 0.76
CA ILE A 207 10.61 1.08 1.66
C ILE A 207 11.35 1.23 2.99
N VAL A 208 11.61 2.48 3.40
CA VAL A 208 12.41 2.80 4.58
C VAL A 208 11.63 3.75 5.47
N TYR A 209 11.63 3.48 6.77
CA TYR A 209 11.15 4.42 7.79
C TYR A 209 12.34 5.15 8.43
N SER A 210 12.31 6.48 8.49
CA SER A 210 13.38 7.34 9.02
C SER A 210 12.90 8.33 10.07
#